data_AF-A0A0M4RA96-F1
#
_entry.id   AF-A0A0M4RA96-F1
#
_cell.length_a   1.000
_cell.length_b   1.000
_cell.length_c   1.000
_cell.angle_alpha   90.00
_cell.angle_beta   90.00
_cell.angle_gamma   90.00
#
_symmetry.space_group_name_H-M   'P 1'
#
loop_
_entity.id
_entity.type
_entity.pdbx_description
1 polymer ?
#
loop_
_entity_poly.entity_id
_entity_poly.type
_entity_poly.pdbx_seq_one_letter_code
_entity_poly.pdbx_strand_id
1 'polypeptide(L)'
;MSARPDPGTPSSERPEASGPGGSPAAPNPAAPDPAAPVSPAADPAADSDPAPAAARAPAAAPADAARAGRPQPPPVTRRIPEAGPQAMHKPGRGDASVRDLIWACLILVPVALLIFSVGGSCSFSPGSPAEDAASAPTVDAPARIAEYARGSTFPLRLPDVPFRANSTDRGPVEGGGTAVRIGFVTPDADFLSLVQTDGSVEGVLATESGSAGRGDGPPTMRGAVQAGGLTWEVYGAEGGEPFRIATLPGRPEVRVLVTGSASEDRFRTLAEALTTARVFPPGS
;
A
#
# COMPACT_ATOMS: atom_id res chain seq x y z
N MET A 1 -7.31 15.08 76.85
CA MET A 1 -8.74 14.77 76.67
C MET A 1 -8.86 13.34 76.15
N SER A 2 -9.75 12.56 76.77
CA SER A 2 -10.27 11.20 76.50
C SER A 2 -10.08 10.62 75.08
N ALA A 3 -10.05 9.32 74.81
CA ALA A 3 -10.01 8.05 75.55
C ALA A 3 -9.76 6.91 74.51
N ARG A 4 -9.27 5.76 75.01
CA ARG A 4 -9.04 4.39 74.45
C ARG A 4 -10.11 3.83 73.47
N PRO A 5 -9.92 2.66 72.76
CA PRO A 5 -9.10 1.49 73.15
C PRO A 5 -8.34 0.67 72.04
N ASP A 6 -7.42 -0.16 72.54
CA ASP A 6 -6.73 -1.35 71.96
C ASP A 6 -7.73 -2.50 71.63
N PRO A 7 -7.44 -3.55 70.81
CA PRO A 7 -6.37 -4.52 71.12
C PRO A 7 -5.71 -5.32 69.95
N GLY A 8 -4.49 -5.78 70.19
CA GLY A 8 -4.15 -7.21 70.06
C GLY A 8 -3.65 -7.73 68.71
N THR A 9 -2.33 -7.72 68.54
CA THR A 9 -1.63 -8.55 67.53
C THR A 9 -0.94 -9.72 68.25
N PRO A 10 -1.23 -10.98 67.93
CA PRO A 10 -0.36 -12.08 68.30
C PRO A 10 0.61 -12.43 67.18
N SER A 11 1.86 -12.64 67.59
CA SER A 11 2.97 -13.23 66.85
C SER A 11 2.59 -14.55 66.17
N SER A 12 3.20 -14.85 65.02
CA SER A 12 3.27 -16.21 64.51
C SER A 12 4.68 -16.51 64.00
N GLU A 13 5.30 -17.42 64.75
CA GLU A 13 6.53 -18.16 64.51
C GLU A 13 6.53 -18.94 63.18
N ARG A 14 7.74 -19.22 62.70
CA ARG A 14 8.08 -20.30 61.76
C ARG A 14 8.43 -21.56 62.56
N PRO A 15 8.02 -22.76 62.09
CA PRO A 15 8.99 -23.86 61.86
C PRO A 15 8.78 -24.51 60.46
N GLU A 16 9.83 -24.80 59.68
CA GLU A 16 10.46 -26.14 59.47
C GLU A 16 9.45 -27.29 59.23
N ALA A 17 9.31 -27.87 58.03
CA ALA A 17 10.18 -28.81 57.27
C ALA A 17 9.69 -30.28 57.37
N SER A 18 9.80 -31.01 56.24
CA SER A 18 9.59 -32.47 56.05
C SER A 18 8.13 -32.92 55.87
N GLY A 19 7.72 -33.72 54.89
CA GLY A 19 8.42 -34.62 53.98
C GLY A 19 7.50 -35.15 52.85
N PRO A 20 7.85 -36.26 52.16
CA PRO A 20 7.68 -36.41 50.71
C PRO A 20 6.60 -37.41 50.27
N GLY A 21 6.18 -37.28 49.01
CA GLY A 21 5.33 -38.22 48.27
C GLY A 21 4.71 -37.48 47.10
N GLY A 22 5.10 -37.69 45.86
CA GLY A 22 5.08 -38.97 45.16
C GLY A 22 3.93 -38.94 44.16
N SER A 23 4.20 -38.52 42.92
CA SER A 23 3.37 -38.84 41.77
C SER A 23 4.09 -38.53 40.46
N PRO A 24 3.80 -39.29 39.40
CA PRO A 24 4.84 -39.93 38.61
C PRO A 24 5.06 -39.25 37.27
N ALA A 25 6.27 -39.47 36.75
CA ALA A 25 6.61 -39.27 35.36
C ALA A 25 5.58 -39.99 34.45
N ALA A 26 4.89 -39.21 33.64
CA ALA A 26 4.07 -39.75 32.56
C ALA A 26 5.00 -40.39 31.50
N PRO A 27 4.68 -41.59 31.03
CA PRO A 27 5.46 -42.27 30.00
C PRO A 27 5.26 -41.59 28.64
N ASN A 28 6.37 -41.31 27.97
CA ASN A 28 6.44 -40.87 26.58
C ASN A 28 5.90 -41.98 25.66
N PRO A 29 4.77 -41.80 24.96
CA PRO A 29 4.33 -42.76 23.98
C PRO A 29 5.05 -42.53 22.65
N ALA A 30 5.68 -43.62 22.20
CA ALA A 30 6.33 -43.86 20.93
C ALA A 30 5.80 -43.06 19.74
N ALA A 31 6.75 -42.56 18.96
CA ALA A 31 6.58 -42.19 17.57
C ALA A 31 6.01 -43.36 16.75
N PRO A 32 5.00 -43.13 15.89
CA PRO A 32 4.74 -44.00 14.76
C PRO A 32 5.42 -43.43 13.51
N ASP A 33 6.31 -44.23 12.95
CA ASP A 33 6.76 -44.15 11.56
C ASP A 33 5.56 -44.49 10.64
N PRO A 34 5.33 -43.75 9.54
CA PRO A 34 4.64 -44.33 8.40
C PRO A 34 5.55 -44.37 7.17
N ALA A 35 5.77 -45.60 6.75
CA ALA A 35 6.32 -46.00 5.47
C ALA A 35 5.58 -45.38 4.26
N ALA A 36 6.31 -45.37 3.14
CA ALA A 36 5.96 -45.10 1.75
C ALA A 36 4.50 -45.28 1.29
N PRO A 37 4.17 -44.66 0.14
CA PRO A 37 3.38 -45.34 -0.86
C PRO A 37 4.13 -45.51 -2.20
N VAL A 38 4.00 -46.74 -2.69
CA VAL A 38 4.31 -47.25 -4.01
C VAL A 38 3.41 -46.63 -5.09
N SER A 39 3.97 -46.48 -6.30
CA SER A 39 3.25 -46.22 -7.56
C SER A 39 2.19 -47.29 -7.86
N PRO A 40 1.23 -46.99 -8.77
CA PRO A 40 1.36 -47.64 -10.08
C PRO A 40 0.93 -46.80 -11.31
N ALA A 41 1.72 -46.98 -12.37
CA ALA A 41 1.37 -47.16 -13.78
C ALA A 41 0.38 -46.22 -14.49
N ALA A 42 0.90 -45.47 -15.48
CA ALA A 42 0.31 -45.37 -16.82
C ALA A 42 1.35 -44.93 -17.86
N ASP A 43 1.60 -45.80 -18.83
CA ASP A 43 2.13 -45.56 -20.18
C ASP A 43 1.35 -46.58 -21.07
N PRO A 44 1.16 -46.40 -22.41
CA PRO A 44 2.11 -45.76 -23.32
C PRO A 44 1.56 -44.91 -24.50
N ALA A 45 2.48 -44.16 -25.15
CA ALA A 45 2.69 -43.93 -26.60
C ALA A 45 1.55 -43.30 -27.47
N ALA A 46 1.76 -42.54 -28.55
CA ALA A 46 2.90 -42.29 -29.45
C ALA A 46 2.56 -41.01 -30.29
N ASP A 47 3.52 -40.12 -30.62
CA ASP A 47 4.18 -40.00 -31.96
C ASP A 47 3.36 -39.05 -32.91
N SER A 48 3.87 -38.05 -33.65
CA SER A 48 5.17 -37.81 -34.26
C SER A 48 5.37 -36.32 -34.63
N ASP A 49 6.64 -35.92 -34.65
CA ASP A 49 7.26 -34.77 -35.36
C ASP A 49 7.36 -35.06 -36.90
N PRO A 50 8.01 -34.30 -37.82
CA PRO A 50 8.74 -33.02 -37.72
C PRO A 50 8.56 -32.02 -38.92
N ALA A 51 9.29 -30.90 -38.86
CA ALA A 51 9.64 -29.94 -39.94
C ALA A 51 10.54 -30.59 -41.05
N PRO A 52 10.95 -29.93 -42.20
CA PRO A 52 11.77 -28.69 -42.22
C PRO A 52 11.78 -27.79 -43.52
N ALA A 53 12.57 -26.70 -43.43
CA ALA A 53 13.48 -26.09 -44.44
C ALA A 53 13.03 -25.21 -45.65
N ALA A 54 13.34 -23.91 -45.55
CA ALA A 54 14.13 -22.99 -46.42
C ALA A 54 14.10 -23.01 -47.98
N ALA A 55 13.93 -21.80 -48.56
CA ALA A 55 14.87 -21.07 -49.47
C ALA A 55 14.31 -20.49 -50.81
N ARG A 56 14.89 -19.32 -51.17
CA ARG A 56 15.16 -18.70 -52.51
C ARG A 56 14.18 -17.69 -53.17
N ALA A 57 14.80 -16.61 -53.67
CA ALA A 57 14.30 -15.61 -54.63
C ALA A 57 14.71 -15.94 -56.09
N PRO A 58 14.09 -15.29 -57.10
CA PRO A 58 14.83 -14.60 -58.19
C PRO A 58 14.15 -13.28 -58.67
N ALA A 59 14.87 -12.22 -59.10
CA ALA A 59 15.43 -11.85 -60.43
C ALA A 59 14.48 -11.07 -61.39
N ALA A 60 15.08 -10.29 -62.31
CA ALA A 60 14.60 -9.00 -62.87
C ALA A 60 14.11 -8.99 -64.35
N ALA A 61 13.25 -8.00 -64.68
CA ALA A 61 13.02 -7.22 -65.95
C ALA A 61 12.74 -7.98 -67.28
N PRO A 62 12.50 -7.34 -68.46
CA PRO A 62 12.11 -5.96 -68.86
C PRO A 62 10.94 -5.91 -69.91
N ALA A 63 10.54 -4.72 -70.41
CA ALA A 63 10.06 -4.55 -71.79
C ALA A 63 10.01 -3.07 -72.24
N ASP A 64 10.48 -2.89 -73.48
CA ASP A 64 10.77 -1.70 -74.26
C ASP A 64 9.60 -1.38 -75.22
N ALA A 65 9.45 -0.13 -75.68
CA ALA A 65 9.01 0.23 -77.04
C ALA A 65 8.59 1.71 -77.18
N ALA A 66 9.20 2.35 -78.18
CA ALA A 66 9.08 3.73 -78.60
C ALA A 66 7.85 4.04 -79.49
N ARG A 67 7.48 5.34 -79.56
CA ARG A 67 7.65 6.22 -80.76
C ARG A 67 6.46 7.16 -81.08
N ALA A 68 6.76 8.46 -81.01
CA ALA A 68 6.38 9.62 -81.84
C ALA A 68 4.91 10.09 -82.00
N GLY A 69 4.67 11.38 -81.71
CA GLY A 69 3.50 12.13 -82.22
C GLY A 69 3.35 13.60 -81.77
N ARG A 70 4.04 14.53 -82.47
CA ARG A 70 3.79 15.99 -82.70
C ARG A 70 3.69 17.02 -81.53
N PRO A 71 4.09 18.29 -81.76
CA PRO A 71 4.25 19.31 -80.71
C PRO A 71 2.99 20.19 -80.51
N GLN A 72 2.70 20.56 -79.26
CA GLN A 72 1.63 21.49 -78.87
C GLN A 72 2.23 22.65 -78.01
N PRO A 73 1.87 23.93 -78.28
CA PRO A 73 2.46 25.14 -77.67
C PRO A 73 2.20 25.30 -76.16
N PRO A 74 3.01 26.13 -75.45
CA PRO A 74 3.12 26.09 -73.99
C PRO A 74 1.86 26.61 -73.29
N PRO A 75 1.32 25.90 -72.28
CA PRO A 75 0.33 26.48 -71.39
C PRO A 75 1.02 27.44 -70.41
N VAL A 76 0.55 28.69 -70.41
CA VAL A 76 0.92 29.76 -69.47
C VAL A 76 0.72 29.26 -68.04
N THR A 77 1.82 28.96 -67.35
CA THR A 77 1.79 28.55 -65.95
C THR A 77 1.62 29.80 -65.10
N ARG A 78 0.39 30.05 -64.66
CA ARG A 78 0.11 30.93 -63.52
C ARG A 78 0.86 30.34 -62.34
N ARG A 79 1.96 30.97 -61.88
CA ARG A 79 2.65 30.54 -60.66
C ARG A 79 1.69 30.65 -59.48
N ILE A 80 1.21 29.51 -59.01
CA ILE A 80 0.64 29.37 -57.67
C ILE A 80 1.86 29.35 -56.73
N PRO A 81 1.95 30.18 -55.68
CA PRO A 81 3.01 30.02 -54.70
C PRO A 81 2.86 28.63 -54.05
N GLU A 82 3.87 27.79 -54.25
CA GLU A 82 3.96 26.47 -53.66
C GLU A 82 4.23 26.64 -52.17
N ALA A 83 3.15 26.68 -51.38
CA ALA A 83 3.23 26.54 -49.93
C ALA A 83 3.56 25.07 -49.65
N GLY A 84 4.84 24.73 -49.66
CA GLY A 84 5.31 23.44 -49.15
C GLY A 84 4.84 23.25 -47.70
N PRO A 85 4.59 22.00 -47.25
CA PRO A 85 4.19 21.73 -45.89
C PRO A 85 5.32 22.19 -44.96
N GLN A 86 5.10 23.28 -44.21
CA GLN A 86 6.00 23.63 -43.14
C GLN A 86 5.92 22.52 -42.10
N ALA A 87 7.00 21.74 -42.00
CA ALA A 87 7.15 20.75 -40.95
C ALA A 87 7.00 21.46 -39.60
N MET A 88 5.87 21.22 -38.93
CA MET A 88 5.64 21.72 -37.58
C MET A 88 6.69 21.09 -36.68
N HIS A 89 7.70 21.87 -36.32
CA HIS A 89 8.73 21.44 -35.39
C HIS A 89 8.08 21.35 -34.01
N LYS A 90 7.86 20.12 -33.53
CA LYS A 90 7.37 19.90 -32.17
C LYS A 90 8.51 20.30 -31.22
N PRO A 91 8.37 21.34 -30.39
CA PRO A 91 9.43 21.73 -29.48
C PRO A 91 9.75 20.55 -28.56
N GLY A 92 11.03 20.25 -28.40
CA GLY A 92 11.47 19.28 -27.41
C GLY A 92 11.05 19.75 -26.02
N ARG A 93 10.68 18.83 -25.14
CA ARG A 93 10.24 19.12 -23.75
C ARG A 93 11.31 19.82 -22.88
N GLY A 94 12.45 20.22 -23.46
CA GLY A 94 13.56 20.89 -22.78
C GLY A 94 13.85 22.34 -23.23
N ASP A 95 13.16 22.89 -24.23
CA ASP A 95 13.44 24.25 -24.74
C ASP A 95 12.59 25.34 -24.10
N ALA A 96 12.10 25.12 -22.87
CA ALA A 96 11.50 26.20 -22.10
C ALA A 96 12.62 27.17 -21.70
N SER A 97 12.83 28.19 -22.52
CA SER A 97 13.73 29.30 -22.21
C SER A 97 13.30 29.93 -20.89
N VAL A 98 14.25 30.41 -20.08
CA VAL A 98 13.95 31.22 -18.89
C VAL A 98 13.00 32.37 -19.24
N ARG A 99 13.10 32.89 -20.47
CA ARG A 99 12.19 33.91 -21.00
C ARG A 99 10.76 33.40 -21.15
N ASP A 100 10.57 32.16 -21.57
CA ASP A 100 9.24 31.53 -21.70
C ASP A 100 8.65 31.20 -20.32
N LEU A 101 9.49 30.81 -19.36
CA LEU A 101 9.07 30.67 -17.96
C LEU A 101 8.63 32.03 -17.38
N ILE A 102 9.39 33.11 -17.64
CA ILE A 102 9.03 34.46 -17.21
C ILE A 102 7.71 34.90 -17.86
N TRP A 103 7.52 34.66 -19.16
CA TRP A 103 6.26 34.97 -19.85
C TRP A 103 5.09 34.15 -19.33
N ALA A 104 5.31 32.85 -19.06
CA ALA A 104 4.31 31.99 -18.46
C ALA A 104 3.92 32.49 -17.08
N CYS A 105 4.88 32.85 -16.22
CA CYS A 105 4.61 33.45 -14.92
C CYS A 105 3.87 34.79 -15.04
N LEU A 106 4.28 35.65 -15.98
CA LEU A 106 3.69 36.98 -16.17
C LEU A 106 2.24 36.93 -16.66
N ILE A 107 1.85 35.88 -17.39
CA ILE A 107 0.46 35.63 -17.78
C ILE A 107 -0.31 34.87 -16.67
N LEU A 108 0.34 33.89 -16.04
CA LEU A 108 -0.29 33.04 -15.03
C LEU A 108 -0.65 33.81 -13.76
N VAL A 109 0.24 34.68 -13.28
CA VAL A 109 0.03 35.46 -12.05
C VAL A 109 -1.23 36.35 -12.13
N PRO A 110 -1.44 37.20 -13.15
CA PRO A 110 -2.65 38.01 -13.24
C PRO A 110 -3.91 37.17 -13.44
N VAL A 111 -3.85 36.04 -14.16
CA VAL A 111 -4.99 35.12 -14.29
C VAL A 111 -5.32 34.49 -12.93
N ALA A 112 -4.32 34.03 -12.18
CA ALA A 112 -4.50 33.52 -10.82
C ALA A 112 -5.05 34.60 -9.88
N LEU A 113 -4.53 35.83 -9.95
CA LEU A 113 -5.03 36.97 -9.16
C LEU A 113 -6.48 37.33 -9.53
N LEU A 114 -6.87 37.24 -10.80
CA LEU A 114 -8.24 37.45 -11.25
C LEU A 114 -9.15 36.38 -10.65
N ILE A 115 -8.76 35.10 -10.75
CA ILE A 115 -9.48 33.98 -10.13
C ILE A 115 -9.59 34.18 -8.60
N PHE A 116 -8.53 34.63 -7.94
CA PHE A 116 -8.55 34.95 -6.52
C PHE A 116 -9.47 36.11 -6.16
N SER A 117 -9.49 37.16 -6.99
CA SER A 117 -10.31 38.36 -6.75
C SER A 117 -11.81 38.11 -6.91
N VAL A 118 -12.21 37.22 -7.82
CA VAL A 118 -13.62 36.87 -8.07
C VAL A 118 -14.07 35.70 -7.20
N GLY A 119 -13.16 34.79 -6.84
CA GLY A 119 -13.45 33.59 -6.06
C GLY A 119 -13.50 33.78 -4.54
N GLY A 120 -12.96 34.87 -3.99
CA GLY A 120 -13.10 35.21 -2.56
C GLY A 120 -12.51 34.20 -1.56
N SER A 121 -11.70 33.24 -2.00
CA SER A 121 -11.25 32.12 -1.17
C SER A 121 -9.74 31.91 -1.25
N CYS A 122 -8.97 32.82 -0.65
CA CYS A 122 -7.68 32.46 -0.07
C CYS A 122 -7.38 33.32 1.16
N SER A 123 -7.41 32.67 2.33
CA SER A 123 -6.74 33.19 3.51
C SER A 123 -5.26 32.87 3.37
N PHE A 124 -4.46 33.89 3.08
CA PHE A 124 -3.01 33.83 3.21
C PHE A 124 -2.68 34.23 4.65
N SER A 125 -2.32 33.25 5.49
CA SER A 125 -1.86 33.48 6.86
C SER A 125 -0.33 33.39 6.86
N PRO A 126 0.42 34.52 6.90
CA PRO A 126 1.88 34.53 6.94
C PRO A 126 2.42 34.31 8.37
N GLY A 127 1.72 33.50 9.15
CA GLY A 127 2.19 32.94 10.41
C GLY A 127 2.47 31.46 10.22
N SER A 128 3.52 30.94 10.85
CA SER A 128 3.78 29.49 10.95
C SER A 128 2.47 28.73 11.16
N PRO A 129 2.19 27.60 10.48
CA PRO A 129 1.04 26.78 10.82
C PRO A 129 1.15 26.42 12.29
N ALA A 130 0.46 27.17 13.15
CA ALA A 130 -0.16 26.57 14.29
C ALA A 130 -1.19 25.62 13.67
N GLU A 131 -0.71 24.42 13.34
CA GLU A 131 -1.51 23.23 13.11
C GLU A 131 -2.32 23.08 14.39
N ASP A 132 -3.46 23.76 14.47
CA ASP A 132 -4.49 23.34 15.39
C ASP A 132 -4.87 21.96 14.91
N ALA A 133 -4.26 20.93 15.50
CA ALA A 133 -4.58 19.53 15.22
C ALA A 133 -6.09 19.27 15.40
N ALA A 134 -6.78 20.15 16.14
CA ALA A 134 -8.23 20.20 16.29
C ALA A 134 -9.02 20.65 15.04
N SER A 135 -8.42 21.34 14.07
CA SER A 135 -9.07 21.85 12.85
C SER A 135 -8.92 20.92 11.65
N ALA A 136 -8.11 19.87 11.75
CA ALA A 136 -7.98 18.88 10.68
C ALA A 136 -9.28 18.07 10.52
N PRO A 137 -9.65 17.66 9.28
CA PRO A 137 -10.83 16.84 9.03
C PRO A 137 -10.87 15.63 9.96
N THR A 138 -11.98 15.46 10.66
CA THR A 138 -12.25 14.28 11.49
C THR A 138 -13.23 13.40 10.76
N VAL A 139 -12.91 12.11 10.66
CA VAL A 139 -13.81 11.12 10.08
C VAL A 139 -14.51 10.37 11.21
N ASP A 140 -15.81 10.11 11.05
CA ASP A 140 -16.54 9.16 11.89
C ASP A 140 -16.09 7.73 11.52
N ALA A 141 -14.94 7.33 12.08
CA ALA A 141 -14.36 6.01 11.83
C ALA A 141 -15.33 4.86 12.20
N PRO A 142 -16.06 4.89 13.33
CA PRO A 142 -17.07 3.87 13.63
C PRO A 142 -18.11 3.69 12.52
N ALA A 143 -18.70 4.78 12.01
CA ALA A 143 -19.70 4.70 10.94
C ALA A 143 -19.11 4.18 9.63
N ARG A 144 -17.93 4.67 9.24
CA ARG A 144 -17.25 4.26 7.99
C ARG A 144 -16.78 2.81 8.02
N ILE A 145 -16.22 2.35 9.14
CA ILE A 145 -15.81 0.95 9.29
C ILE A 145 -17.01 0.02 9.32
N ALA A 146 -18.12 0.41 9.96
CA ALA A 146 -19.36 -0.36 9.89
C ALA A 146 -19.88 -0.48 8.44
N GLU A 147 -19.79 0.58 7.64
CA GLU A 147 -20.14 0.56 6.22
C GLU A 147 -19.23 -0.36 5.42
N TYR A 148 -17.91 -0.26 5.59
CA TYR A 148 -16.96 -1.12 4.89
C TYR A 148 -17.10 -2.59 5.29
N ALA A 149 -17.38 -2.87 6.56
CA ALA A 149 -17.57 -4.23 7.08
C ALA A 149 -18.71 -4.93 6.36
N ARG A 150 -19.83 -4.24 6.06
CA ARG A 150 -20.98 -4.80 5.33
C ARG A 150 -20.65 -5.26 3.91
N GLY A 151 -19.58 -4.77 3.30
CA GLY A 151 -19.13 -5.24 1.99
C GLY A 151 -17.83 -6.03 2.05
N SER A 152 -17.32 -6.32 3.25
CA SER A 152 -16.04 -7.00 3.46
C SER A 152 -16.25 -8.51 3.56
N THR A 153 -15.31 -9.28 3.03
CA THR A 153 -15.23 -10.74 3.16
C THR A 153 -14.62 -11.16 4.51
N PHE A 154 -14.04 -10.22 5.25
CA PHE A 154 -13.37 -10.44 6.52
C PHE A 154 -13.83 -9.44 7.60
N PRO A 155 -13.79 -9.82 8.90
CA PRO A 155 -14.15 -8.91 9.99
C PRO A 155 -13.15 -7.75 10.08
N LEU A 156 -13.65 -6.55 10.35
CA LEU A 156 -12.84 -5.36 10.58
C LEU A 156 -12.77 -5.04 12.07
N ARG A 157 -11.64 -4.49 12.52
CA ARG A 157 -11.45 -4.04 13.90
C ARG A 157 -11.26 -2.54 13.95
N LEU A 158 -11.84 -1.87 14.94
CA LEU A 158 -11.54 -0.46 15.23
C LEU A 158 -10.89 -0.37 16.62
N PRO A 159 -9.58 -0.10 16.69
CA PRO A 159 -8.90 0.14 17.96
C PRO A 159 -9.47 1.36 18.68
N ASP A 160 -9.66 1.24 19.98
CA ASP A 160 -10.00 2.36 20.86
C ASP A 160 -8.71 2.99 21.38
N VAL A 161 -8.32 4.11 20.79
CA VAL A 161 -7.04 4.79 21.04
C VAL A 161 -7.25 6.28 21.22
N PRO A 162 -6.38 6.98 21.99
CA PRO A 162 -6.47 8.43 22.17
C PRO A 162 -5.92 9.19 20.94
N PHE A 163 -6.17 8.70 19.73
CA PHE A 163 -5.73 9.28 18.46
C PHE A 163 -6.95 9.67 17.63
N ARG A 164 -6.84 10.75 16.88
CA ARG A 164 -7.93 11.24 16.03
C ARG A 164 -7.88 10.53 14.69
N ALA A 165 -8.97 9.88 14.27
CA ALA A 165 -9.09 9.37 12.92
C ALA A 165 -9.24 10.53 11.92
N ASN A 166 -8.30 10.68 10.97
CA ASN A 166 -8.31 11.75 9.97
C ASN A 166 -8.75 11.29 8.58
N SER A 167 -8.61 10.00 8.28
CA SER A 167 -9.00 9.42 6.99
C SER A 167 -9.46 7.99 7.15
N THR A 168 -10.33 7.57 6.23
CA THR A 168 -10.68 6.16 6.05
C THR A 168 -10.88 5.89 4.57
N ASP A 169 -10.34 4.78 4.07
CA ASP A 169 -10.58 4.34 2.71
C ASP A 169 -10.66 2.81 2.61
N ARG A 170 -11.06 2.36 1.43
CA ARG A 170 -11.07 0.97 1.03
C ARG A 170 -10.60 0.87 -0.41
N GLY A 171 -9.70 -0.06 -0.70
CA GLY A 171 -9.17 -0.26 -2.04
C GLY A 171 -8.65 -1.67 -2.28
N PRO A 172 -8.31 -2.01 -3.54
CA PRO A 172 -7.69 -3.28 -3.86
C PRO A 172 -6.25 -3.36 -3.32
N VAL A 173 -5.74 -4.58 -3.23
CA VAL A 173 -4.33 -4.89 -2.93
C VAL A 173 -3.70 -5.53 -4.16
N GLU A 174 -2.44 -5.21 -4.43
CA GLU A 174 -1.64 -5.83 -5.49
C GLU A 174 -1.62 -7.36 -5.33
N GLY A 175 -1.84 -8.10 -6.42
CA GLY A 175 -1.93 -9.56 -6.36
C GLY A 175 -3.26 -10.11 -5.82
N GLY A 176 -4.20 -9.25 -5.41
CA GLY A 176 -5.56 -9.62 -5.00
C GLY A 176 -5.85 -9.35 -3.53
N GLY A 177 -7.16 -9.31 -3.23
CA GLY A 177 -7.67 -8.94 -1.90
C GLY A 177 -8.09 -7.47 -1.83
N THR A 178 -8.56 -7.08 -0.65
CA THR A 178 -9.02 -5.74 -0.31
C THR A 178 -8.30 -5.24 0.93
N ALA A 179 -7.92 -3.97 0.94
CA ALA A 179 -7.41 -3.27 2.11
C ALA A 179 -8.42 -2.21 2.56
N VAL A 180 -8.66 -2.16 3.88
CA VAL A 180 -9.36 -1.07 4.55
C VAL A 180 -8.34 -0.29 5.37
N ARG A 181 -8.26 1.02 5.18
CA ARG A 181 -7.27 1.89 5.81
C ARG A 181 -7.94 2.87 6.76
N ILE A 182 -7.27 3.13 7.87
CA ILE A 182 -7.65 4.13 8.86
C ILE A 182 -6.41 4.96 9.17
N GLY A 183 -6.45 6.23 8.79
CA GLY A 183 -5.45 7.20 9.20
C GLY A 183 -5.77 7.74 10.58
N PHE A 184 -4.75 7.80 11.43
CA PHE A 184 -4.77 8.37 12.77
C PHE A 184 -3.74 9.49 12.87
N VAL A 185 -4.13 10.57 13.53
CA VAL A 185 -3.23 11.65 13.95
C VAL A 185 -3.14 11.61 15.47
N THR A 186 -1.91 11.49 15.97
CA THR A 186 -1.61 11.48 17.41
C THR A 186 -1.72 12.89 18.00
N PRO A 187 -1.77 13.03 19.34
CA PRO A 187 -1.73 14.35 20.00
C PRO A 187 -0.49 15.18 19.65
N ASP A 188 0.61 14.52 19.30
CA ASP A 188 1.89 15.14 18.92
C ASP A 188 1.95 15.50 17.42
N ALA A 189 0.81 15.44 16.73
CA ALA A 189 0.65 15.66 15.29
C ALA A 189 1.36 14.64 14.37
N ASP A 190 1.90 13.55 14.92
CA ASP A 190 2.39 12.44 14.11
C ASP A 190 1.26 11.60 13.49
N PHE A 191 1.56 10.93 12.38
CA PHE A 191 0.61 10.10 11.64
C PHE A 191 0.86 8.59 11.82
N LEU A 192 -0.22 7.82 11.87
CA LEU A 192 -0.24 6.36 11.77
C LEU A 192 -1.34 5.94 10.79
N SER A 193 -1.04 5.02 9.88
CA SER A 193 -2.03 4.33 9.06
C SER A 193 -2.17 2.88 9.52
N LEU A 194 -3.40 2.48 9.87
CA LEU A 194 -3.76 1.09 10.10
C LEU A 194 -4.44 0.53 8.85
N VAL A 195 -3.86 -0.52 8.28
CA VAL A 195 -4.39 -1.25 7.14
C VAL A 195 -4.84 -2.63 7.60
N GLN A 196 -6.05 -3.05 7.22
CA GLN A 196 -6.58 -4.39 7.47
C GLN A 196 -6.95 -5.04 6.14
N THR A 197 -6.44 -6.25 5.89
CA THR A 197 -6.55 -6.87 4.57
C THR A 197 -6.58 -8.40 4.61
N ASP A 198 -7.21 -9.00 3.60
CA ASP A 198 -7.12 -10.41 3.23
C ASP A 198 -6.07 -10.70 2.15
N GLY A 199 -5.34 -9.68 1.69
CA GLY A 199 -4.25 -9.81 0.71
C GLY A 199 -2.99 -10.47 1.27
N SER A 200 -2.02 -10.75 0.38
CA SER A 200 -0.72 -11.30 0.75
C SER A 200 0.18 -10.23 1.38
N VAL A 201 1.20 -10.65 2.14
CA VAL A 201 2.21 -9.75 2.73
C VAL A 201 2.90 -8.92 1.65
N GLU A 202 3.35 -9.57 0.58
CA GLU A 202 4.03 -8.92 -0.54
C GLU A 202 3.12 -7.93 -1.26
N GLY A 203 1.86 -8.30 -1.48
CA GLY A 203 0.87 -7.47 -2.14
C GLY A 203 0.55 -6.20 -1.36
N VAL A 204 0.30 -6.33 -0.06
CA VAL A 204 0.02 -5.15 0.79
C VAL A 204 1.26 -4.28 0.94
N LEU A 205 2.46 -4.86 1.09
CA LEU A 205 3.70 -4.08 1.14
C LEU A 205 3.95 -3.32 -0.16
N ALA A 206 3.75 -3.95 -1.32
CA ALA A 206 3.88 -3.29 -2.61
C ALA A 206 2.84 -2.16 -2.80
N THR A 207 1.61 -2.39 -2.32
CA THR A 207 0.53 -1.40 -2.39
C THR A 207 0.83 -0.18 -1.50
N GLU A 208 1.16 -0.39 -0.23
CA GLU A 208 1.35 0.70 0.74
C GLU A 208 2.67 1.47 0.53
N SER A 209 3.72 0.81 0.06
CA SER A 209 4.97 1.49 -0.31
C SER A 209 4.90 2.22 -1.66
N GLY A 210 3.82 1.99 -2.42
CA GLY A 210 3.68 2.47 -3.79
C GLY A 210 4.69 1.85 -4.76
N SER A 211 5.34 0.74 -4.40
CA SER A 211 6.19 -0.03 -5.32
C SER A 211 5.36 -0.75 -6.39
N ALA A 212 4.08 -1.03 -6.10
CA ALA A 212 3.13 -1.58 -7.07
C ALA A 212 3.09 -0.72 -8.34
N GLY A 213 3.30 -1.35 -9.50
CA GLY A 213 3.29 -0.67 -10.80
C GLY A 213 4.51 0.19 -11.13
N ARG A 214 5.45 0.44 -10.19
CA ARG A 214 6.73 1.13 -10.47
C ARG A 214 7.85 0.21 -10.95
N GLY A 215 7.67 -1.11 -10.81
CA GLY A 215 8.72 -2.09 -11.09
C GLY A 215 9.79 -2.16 -10.00
N ASP A 216 9.63 -1.39 -8.93
CA ASP A 216 10.39 -1.54 -7.68
C ASP A 216 9.83 -2.77 -6.93
N GLY A 217 10.71 -3.55 -6.30
CA GLY A 217 10.27 -4.63 -5.40
C GLY A 217 9.56 -4.09 -4.14
N PRO A 218 8.80 -4.92 -3.41
CA PRO A 218 8.29 -4.52 -2.10
C PRO A 218 9.46 -4.24 -1.13
N PRO A 219 9.23 -3.42 -0.08
CA PRO A 219 10.19 -3.21 1.00
C PRO A 219 10.77 -4.52 1.55
N THR A 220 12.05 -4.51 1.93
CA THR A 220 12.73 -5.70 2.46
C THR A 220 12.54 -5.86 3.97
N MET A 221 12.49 -7.11 4.44
CA MET A 221 12.35 -7.42 5.87
C MET A 221 13.64 -7.06 6.63
N ARG A 222 13.47 -6.45 7.80
CA ARG A 222 14.55 -5.92 8.62
C ARG A 222 14.61 -6.54 10.02
N GLY A 223 13.49 -7.05 10.50
CA GLY A 223 13.40 -7.66 11.81
C GLY A 223 11.95 -7.89 12.22
N ALA A 224 11.75 -8.10 13.52
CA ALA A 224 10.43 -8.24 14.11
C ALA A 224 10.35 -7.50 15.45
N VAL A 225 9.15 -7.05 15.81
CA VAL A 225 8.84 -6.41 17.08
C VAL A 225 7.61 -7.06 17.72
N GLN A 226 7.65 -7.26 19.03
CA GLN A 226 6.49 -7.74 19.79
C GLN A 226 5.67 -6.56 20.30
N ALA A 227 4.36 -6.54 20.00
CA ALA A 227 3.42 -5.54 20.51
C ALA A 227 1.99 -6.10 20.50
N GLY A 228 1.21 -5.82 21.56
CA GLY A 228 -0.16 -6.32 21.68
C GLY A 228 -0.28 -7.84 21.65
N GLY A 229 0.74 -8.60 22.07
CA GLY A 229 0.74 -10.06 21.97
C GLY A 229 0.85 -10.61 20.54
N LEU A 230 1.12 -9.75 19.56
CA LEU A 230 1.39 -10.13 18.17
C LEU A 230 2.88 -9.97 17.86
N THR A 231 3.37 -10.80 16.94
CA THR A 231 4.68 -10.64 16.31
C THR A 231 4.50 -9.83 15.04
N TRP A 232 5.11 -8.66 14.99
CA TRP A 232 5.08 -7.76 13.84
C TRP A 232 6.38 -7.84 13.07
N GLU A 233 6.31 -8.24 11.82
CA GLU A 233 7.43 -8.22 10.89
C GLU A 233 7.64 -6.80 10.40
N VAL A 234 8.88 -6.30 10.48
CA VAL A 234 9.24 -4.92 10.13
C VAL A 234 9.93 -4.92 8.78
N TYR A 235 9.42 -4.10 7.86
CA TYR A 235 9.92 -3.90 6.52
C TYR A 235 10.25 -2.43 6.27
N GLY A 236 11.20 -2.14 5.38
CA GLY A 236 11.57 -0.77 5.02
C GLY A 236 13.08 -0.56 4.92
N ALA A 237 13.49 0.66 4.57
CA ALA A 237 14.89 1.06 4.52
C ALA A 237 15.41 1.54 5.89
N GLU A 238 16.73 1.68 6.04
CA GLU A 238 17.31 2.27 7.24
C GLU A 238 17.01 3.75 7.37
N GLY A 239 16.49 4.16 8.52
CA GLY A 239 16.03 5.52 8.75
C GLY A 239 14.80 5.93 7.93
N GLY A 240 14.21 4.99 7.17
CA GLY A 240 12.96 5.20 6.43
C GLY A 240 11.73 4.90 7.28
N GLU A 241 10.56 5.20 6.72
CA GLU A 241 9.27 4.85 7.33
C GLU A 241 9.12 3.32 7.42
N PRO A 242 8.90 2.76 8.62
CA PRO A 242 8.78 1.31 8.81
C PRO A 242 7.36 0.82 8.54
N PHE A 243 7.25 -0.21 7.69
CA PHE A 243 6.01 -0.98 7.50
C PHE A 243 6.03 -2.17 8.45
N ARG A 244 5.08 -2.23 9.38
CA ARG A 244 4.99 -3.31 10.37
C ARG A 244 3.76 -4.14 10.07
N ILE A 245 3.93 -5.42 9.78
CA ILE A 245 2.82 -6.32 9.44
C ILE A 245 2.70 -7.46 10.42
N ALA A 246 1.47 -7.80 10.81
CA ALA A 246 1.14 -8.95 11.63
C ALA A 246 -0.10 -9.66 11.08
N THR A 247 -0.26 -10.93 11.44
CA THR A 247 -1.49 -11.68 11.15
C THR A 247 -2.33 -11.78 12.42
N LEU A 248 -3.59 -11.37 12.34
CA LEU A 248 -4.52 -11.48 13.46
C LEU A 248 -4.90 -12.94 13.71
N PRO A 249 -5.06 -13.37 14.98
CA PRO A 249 -5.56 -14.69 15.28
C PRO A 249 -7.04 -14.80 14.92
N GLY A 250 -7.44 -15.94 14.35
CA GLY A 250 -8.82 -16.25 14.02
C GLY A 250 -9.00 -16.74 12.58
N ARG A 251 -10.27 -16.92 12.17
CA ARG A 251 -10.66 -17.19 10.79
C ARG A 251 -11.80 -16.24 10.38
N PRO A 252 -11.82 -15.72 9.14
CA PRO A 252 -10.77 -15.86 8.12
C PRO A 252 -9.46 -15.19 8.53
N GLU A 253 -8.37 -15.52 7.85
CA GLU A 253 -7.07 -14.91 8.10
C GLU A 253 -7.12 -13.43 7.70
N VAL A 254 -6.73 -12.54 8.63
CA VAL A 254 -6.68 -11.09 8.39
C VAL A 254 -5.29 -10.59 8.73
N ARG A 255 -4.64 -9.95 7.77
CA ARG A 255 -3.38 -9.25 7.98
C ARG A 255 -3.63 -7.82 8.34
N VAL A 256 -2.77 -7.29 9.20
CA VAL A 256 -2.78 -5.90 9.62
C VAL A 256 -1.41 -5.31 9.39
N LEU A 257 -1.38 -4.16 8.74
CA LEU A 257 -0.16 -3.38 8.54
C LEU A 257 -0.30 -2.03 9.24
N VAL A 258 0.74 -1.61 9.94
CA VAL A 258 0.86 -0.29 10.51
C VAL A 258 2.11 0.40 9.97
N THR A 259 1.92 1.59 9.44
CA THR A 259 3.00 2.48 8.96
C THR A 259 2.73 3.91 9.43
N GLY A 260 3.72 4.78 9.36
CA GLY A 260 3.56 6.20 9.66
C GLY A 260 4.80 6.83 10.30
N SER A 261 4.72 8.14 10.54
CA SER A 261 5.80 8.93 11.16
C SER A 261 5.84 8.81 12.68
N ALA A 262 4.78 8.30 13.31
CA ALA A 262 4.70 8.29 14.77
C ALA A 262 5.74 7.38 15.43
N SER A 263 6.06 7.72 16.68
CA SER A 263 7.02 6.98 17.49
C SER A 263 6.61 5.52 17.73
N GLU A 264 7.60 4.70 18.11
CA GLU A 264 7.38 3.29 18.42
C GLU A 264 6.37 3.08 19.56
N ASP A 265 6.31 3.99 20.53
CA ASP A 265 5.35 3.92 21.63
C ASP A 265 3.91 4.16 21.16
N ARG A 266 3.71 5.06 20.19
CA ARG A 266 2.40 5.29 19.56
C ARG A 266 1.97 4.07 18.75
N PHE A 267 2.91 3.43 18.04
CA PHE A 267 2.68 2.15 17.38
C PHE A 267 2.28 1.06 18.39
N ARG A 268 3.00 0.89 19.50
CA ARG A 268 2.68 -0.11 20.54
C ARG A 268 1.29 0.11 21.11
N THR A 269 0.94 1.36 21.42
CA THR A 269 -0.40 1.74 21.89
C THR A 269 -1.49 1.28 20.92
N LEU A 270 -1.30 1.53 19.61
CA LEU A 270 -2.23 1.09 18.57
C LEU A 270 -2.31 -0.44 18.46
N ALA A 271 -1.16 -1.12 18.50
CA ALA A 271 -1.06 -2.58 18.39
C ALA A 271 -1.74 -3.29 19.58
N GLU A 272 -1.60 -2.76 20.79
CA GLU A 272 -2.28 -3.26 21.99
C GLU A 272 -3.80 -3.11 21.85
N ALA A 273 -4.26 -1.90 21.53
CA ALA A 273 -5.68 -1.60 21.35
C ALA A 273 -6.33 -2.42 20.22
N LEU A 274 -5.57 -2.81 19.19
CA LEU A 274 -6.06 -3.63 18.07
C LEU A 274 -6.48 -5.05 18.49
N THR A 275 -5.87 -5.59 19.54
CA THR A 275 -6.17 -6.96 20.00
C THR A 275 -7.45 -7.06 20.81
N THR A 276 -7.80 -5.98 21.52
CA THR A 276 -9.05 -5.83 22.28
C THR A 276 -10.09 -4.98 21.56
N ALA A 277 -9.79 -4.57 20.32
CA ALA A 277 -10.62 -3.70 19.52
C ALA A 277 -12.03 -4.27 19.29
N ARG A 278 -13.00 -3.36 19.13
CA ARG A 278 -14.34 -3.74 18.68
C ARG A 278 -14.25 -4.40 17.31
N VAL A 279 -14.87 -5.56 17.18
CA VAL A 279 -14.96 -6.30 15.92
C VAL A 279 -16.28 -5.95 15.23
N PHE A 280 -16.19 -5.60 13.95
CA PHE A 280 -17.31 -5.40 13.04
C PHE A 280 -17.42 -6.63 12.13
N PRO A 281 -18.54 -7.35 12.16
CA PRO A 281 -18.70 -8.57 11.37
C PRO A 281 -18.71 -8.25 9.86
N PRO A 282 -18.20 -9.17 9.02
CA PRO A 282 -18.30 -9.03 7.57
C PRO A 282 -19.76 -9.07 7.11
N GLY A 283 -20.01 -8.51 5.93
CA GLY A 283 -21.29 -8.67 5.23
C GLY A 283 -21.51 -10.12 4.83
N SER A 284 -22.75 -10.59 5.02
CA SER A 284 -23.21 -11.91 4.57
C SER A 284 -23.35 -12.00 3.06
#